data_AF-A0A7C4VEI4-F1
#
_entry.id   AF-A0A7C4VEI4-F1
#
_cell.length_a   1.000
_cell.length_b   1.000
_cell.length_c   1.000
_cell.angle_alpha   90.00
_cell.angle_beta   90.00
_cell.angle_gamma   90.00
#
_symmetry.space_group_name_H-M   'P 1'
#
loop_
_entity.id
_entity.type
_entity.pdbx_description
1 polymer ?
#
loop_
_entity_poly.entity_id
_entity_poly.type
_entity_poly.pdbx_seq_one_letter_code
_entity_poly.pdbx_strand_id
1 'polypeptide(L)'
;MLSLKPKPAPRTATPPAKRWRNYYRLYRVISIVPHGTLFPGLVVGPTVFPSKEIAESHALSLLAMLNPPGARVIMEHAGAYPEGERAN
;
A
#
# COMPACT_ATOMS: atom_id res chain seq x y z
N MET A 1 42.46 14.69 34.10
CA MET A 1 42.52 13.76 32.94
C MET A 1 41.12 13.24 32.67
N LEU A 2 40.36 13.91 31.79
CA LEU A 2 39.02 13.44 31.38
C LEU A 2 39.17 12.35 30.32
N SER A 3 38.79 11.12 30.67
CA SER A 3 38.82 9.97 29.77
C SER A 3 37.56 9.98 28.90
N LEU A 4 37.71 10.27 27.60
CA LEU A 4 36.64 10.23 26.61
C LEU A 4 36.32 8.78 26.26
N LYS A 5 35.11 8.32 26.59
CA LYS A 5 34.64 6.98 26.24
C LYS A 5 34.50 6.84 24.72
N PRO A 6 34.83 5.67 24.15
CA PRO A 6 34.77 5.45 22.71
C PRO A 6 33.35 5.53 22.16
N LYS A 7 33.24 6.12 20.96
CA LYS A 7 32.03 6.33 20.17
C LYS A 7 31.31 4.99 19.93
N PRO A 8 29.96 4.91 20.04
CA PRO A 8 29.22 3.70 19.73
C PRO A 8 29.47 3.27 18.28
N ALA A 9 29.62 1.97 18.06
CA ALA A 9 29.76 1.39 16.73
C ALA A 9 28.59 1.81 15.81
N PRO A 10 28.82 1.97 14.50
CA PRO A 10 27.76 2.30 13.56
C PRO A 10 26.67 1.21 13.64
N ARG A 11 25.43 1.63 13.94
CA ARG A 11 24.26 0.75 13.86
C ARG A 11 24.27 0.11 12.48
N THR A 12 24.35 -1.21 12.45
CA THR A 12 24.11 -2.03 11.27
C THR A 12 22.83 -1.52 10.62
N ALA A 13 22.94 -1.03 9.39
CA ALA A 13 21.80 -0.52 8.65
C ALA A 13 20.78 -1.65 8.53
N THR A 14 19.63 -1.51 9.18
CA THR A 14 18.50 -2.40 8.99
C THR A 14 18.18 -2.39 7.49
N PRO A 15 18.01 -3.54 6.82
CA PRO A 15 17.64 -3.56 5.41
C PRO A 15 16.39 -2.69 5.20
N PRO A 16 16.30 -1.96 4.06
CA PRO A 16 15.17 -1.08 3.80
C PRO A 16 13.88 -1.86 3.98
N ALA A 17 12.95 -1.30 4.76
CA ALA A 17 11.67 -1.95 5.06
C ALA A 17 11.03 -2.43 3.75
N LYS A 18 10.62 -3.72 3.70
CA LYS A 18 9.89 -4.26 2.55
C LYS A 18 8.70 -3.33 2.30
N ARG A 19 8.69 -2.74 1.11
CA ARG A 19 7.65 -1.85 0.65
C ARG A 19 6.49 -2.70 0.16
N TRP A 20 5.28 -2.46 0.64
CA TRP A 20 4.07 -3.21 0.26
C TRP A 20 3.14 -2.32 -0.55
N ARG A 21 2.46 -2.89 -1.54
CA ARG A 21 1.51 -2.17 -2.39
C ARG A 21 0.21 -2.98 -2.50
N ASN A 22 -0.90 -2.28 -2.41
CA ASN A 22 -2.22 -2.88 -2.61
C ASN A 22 -2.53 -3.04 -4.09
N TYR A 23 -3.29 -4.08 -4.39
CA TYR A 23 -3.87 -4.34 -5.70
C TYR A 23 -5.38 -4.40 -5.54
N TYR A 24 -6.09 -3.89 -6.52
CA TYR A 24 -7.54 -3.77 -6.49
C TYR A 24 -8.14 -4.31 -7.76
N ARG A 25 -9.25 -5.04 -7.65
CA ARG A 25 -10.08 -5.41 -8.80
C ARG A 25 -11.16 -4.35 -8.97
N LEU A 26 -11.12 -3.65 -10.09
CA LEU A 26 -12.07 -2.61 -10.44
C LEU A 26 -13.12 -3.18 -11.40
N TYR A 27 -14.40 -2.95 -11.11
CA TYR A 27 -15.52 -3.47 -11.90
C TYR A 27 -16.18 -2.41 -12.79
N ARG A 28 -15.90 -1.13 -12.55
CA ARG A 28 -16.48 0.00 -13.29
C ARG A 28 -15.41 1.03 -13.62
N VAL A 29 -15.64 1.79 -14.68
CA VAL A 29 -14.81 2.95 -14.98
C VAL A 29 -14.99 3.97 -13.85
N ILE A 30 -13.89 4.41 -13.24
CA ILE A 30 -13.90 5.47 -12.23
C ILE A 30 -12.89 6.54 -12.59
N SER A 31 -13.22 7.80 -12.30
CA SER A 31 -12.28 8.92 -12.41
C SER A 31 -11.82 9.29 -11.00
N ILE A 32 -10.53 9.10 -10.71
CA ILE A 32 -9.92 9.48 -9.43
C ILE A 32 -8.96 10.64 -9.70
N VAL A 33 -9.20 11.80 -9.12
CA VAL A 33 -8.24 12.92 -9.16
C VAL A 33 -7.18 12.71 -8.07
N PRO A 34 -5.87 12.86 -8.33
CA PRO A 34 -5.21 13.27 -9.59
C PRO A 34 -4.80 12.11 -10.52
N HIS A 35 -5.25 10.88 -10.27
CA HIS A 35 -4.79 9.66 -10.94
C HIS A 35 -5.41 9.38 -12.32
N GLY A 36 -6.40 10.19 -12.74
CA GLY A 36 -7.09 10.05 -14.02
C GLY A 36 -8.19 8.99 -14.02
N THR A 37 -8.55 8.51 -15.20
CA THR A 37 -9.59 7.50 -15.40
C THR A 37 -9.01 6.10 -15.31
N LEU A 38 -9.55 5.28 -14.40
CA LEU A 38 -9.22 3.87 -14.25
C LEU A 38 -10.28 3.01 -14.92
N PHE A 39 -9.82 2.01 -15.67
CA PHE A 39 -10.68 1.06 -16.38
C PHE A 39 -10.83 -0.25 -15.60
N PRO A 40 -11.95 -0.97 -15.75
CA PRO A 40 -12.15 -2.26 -15.11
C PRO A 40 -10.98 -3.22 -15.34
N GLY A 41 -10.59 -3.95 -14.29
CA GLY A 41 -9.43 -4.83 -14.30
C GLY A 41 -8.66 -4.80 -12.99
N LEU A 42 -7.47 -5.40 -12.99
CA LEU A 42 -6.55 -5.36 -11.86
C LEU A 42 -5.75 -4.05 -11.91
N VAL A 43 -5.89 -3.23 -10.87
CA VAL A 43 -5.25 -1.91 -10.76
C VAL A 43 -4.32 -1.89 -9.56
N VAL A 44 -3.16 -1.27 -9.72
CA VAL A 44 -2.20 -1.06 -8.64
C VAL A 44 -2.57 0.16 -7.81
N GLY A 45 -2.50 0.03 -6.49
CA GLY A 45 -2.65 1.16 -5.57
C GLY A 45 -1.48 2.15 -5.70
N PRO A 46 -1.74 3.45 -5.59
CA PRO A 46 -0.70 4.47 -5.75
C PRO A 46 0.29 4.49 -4.58
N THR A 47 -0.19 4.14 -3.38
CA THR A 47 0.56 4.25 -2.13
C THR A 47 1.37 2.99 -1.85
N VAL A 48 2.57 3.21 -1.31
CA VAL A 48 3.46 2.17 -0.81
C VAL A 48 3.48 2.23 0.72
N PHE A 49 3.43 1.08 1.36
CA PHE A 49 3.33 0.93 2.81
C PHE A 49 4.54 0.19 3.39
N PRO A 50 4.90 0.43 4.66
CA PRO A 50 6.05 -0.20 5.30
C PRO A 50 5.77 -1.65 5.77
N SER A 51 4.51 -2.08 5.81
CA SER A 51 4.11 -3.46 6.15
C SER A 51 2.83 -3.87 5.43
N LYS A 52 2.57 -5.18 5.40
CA LYS A 52 1.36 -5.76 4.80
C LYS A 52 0.11 -5.32 5.57
N GLU A 53 0.16 -5.38 6.89
CA GLU A 53 -0.97 -5.08 7.78
C GLU A 53 -1.42 -3.62 7.62
N ILE A 54 -0.46 -2.70 7.47
CA ILE A 54 -0.75 -1.28 7.21
C ILE A 54 -1.38 -1.13 5.83
N ALA A 55 -0.84 -1.81 4.81
CA ALA A 55 -1.41 -1.79 3.47
C ALA A 55 -2.88 -2.27 3.47
N GLU A 56 -3.15 -3.41 4.09
CA GLU A 56 -4.48 -4.01 4.19
C GLU A 56 -5.46 -3.13 4.98
N SER A 57 -5.01 -2.56 6.11
CA SER A 57 -5.83 -1.62 6.89
C SER A 57 -6.23 -0.39 6.07
N HIS A 58 -5.30 0.16 5.29
CA HIS A 58 -5.60 1.27 4.37
C HIS A 58 -6.53 0.84 3.23
N ALA A 59 -6.40 -0.39 2.73
CA ALA A 59 -7.30 -0.91 1.70
C ALA A 59 -8.73 -1.00 2.21
N LEU A 60 -8.95 -1.50 3.42
CA LEU A 60 -10.28 -1.58 4.02
C LEU A 60 -10.92 -0.19 4.16
N SER A 61 -10.16 0.80 4.64
CA SER A 61 -10.63 2.18 4.75
C SER A 61 -11.01 2.77 3.38
N LEU A 62 -10.18 2.54 2.36
CA LEU A 62 -10.45 3.00 0.99
C LEU A 62 -11.71 2.34 0.40
N LEU A 63 -11.87 1.02 0.61
CA LEU A 63 -13.03 0.28 0.13
C LEU A 63 -14.32 0.68 0.83
N ALA A 64 -14.29 0.97 2.13
CA ALA A 64 -15.45 1.46 2.86
C ALA A 64 -15.94 2.82 2.30
N MET A 65 -15.01 3.66 1.82
CA MET A 65 -15.34 4.94 1.19
C MET A 65 -15.89 4.76 -0.23
N LEU A 66 -15.34 3.83 -1.01
CA LEU A 66 -15.72 3.62 -2.41
C LEU A 66 -16.94 2.71 -2.59
N ASN A 67 -17.19 1.79 -1.66
CA ASN A 67 -18.32 0.88 -1.65
C ASN A 67 -19.19 1.13 -0.41
N PRO A 68 -19.94 2.24 -0.35
CA PRO A 68 -20.83 2.48 0.76
C PRO A 68 -21.92 1.39 0.86
N PRO A 69 -22.44 1.10 2.05
CA PRO A 69 -23.51 0.11 2.23
C PRO A 69 -24.70 0.40 1.31
N GLY A 70 -25.14 -0.62 0.56
CA GLY A 70 -26.25 -0.52 -0.39
C GLY A 70 -25.88 0.00 -1.78
N ALA A 71 -24.65 0.47 -2.01
CA ALA A 71 -24.14 0.73 -3.35
C ALA A 71 -23.64 -0.55 -4.03
N ARG A 72 -23.61 -0.54 -5.36
CA ARG A 72 -22.95 -1.62 -6.13
C ARG A 72 -21.45 -1.57 -5.89
N VAL A 73 -20.83 -2.73 -5.70
CA VAL A 73 -19.39 -2.86 -5.55
C VAL A 73 -18.68 -2.26 -6.77
N ILE A 74 -17.86 -1.25 -6.52
CA ILE A 74 -17.06 -0.55 -7.53
C ILE A 74 -15.68 -1.20 -7.61
N MET A 75 -15.08 -1.48 -6.46
CA MET A 75 -13.71 -1.94 -6.33
C MET A 75 -13.58 -3.00 -5.23
N GLU A 76 -12.68 -3.96 -5.36
CA GLU A 76 -12.38 -4.95 -4.31
C GLU A 76 -10.87 -5.03 -4.08
N HIS A 77 -10.46 -5.42 -2.88
CA HIS A 77 -9.05 -5.63 -2.58
C HIS A 77 -8.64 -7.01 -3.09
N ALA A 78 -7.68 -7.02 -4.02
CA ALA A 78 -7.12 -8.25 -4.61
C ALA A 78 -5.90 -8.76 -3.81
N GLY A 79 -5.40 -7.97 -2.85
CA GLY A 79 -4.29 -8.34 -1.99
C GLY A 79 -3.25 -7.23 -1.84
N ALA A 80 -2.35 -7.42 -0.87
CA ALA A 80 -1.18 -6.60 -0.66
C ALA A 80 0.08 -7.44 -0.92
N TYR A 81 0.98 -6.95 -1.76
CA TYR A 81 2.20 -7.65 -2.16
C TYR A 81 3.44 -6.77 -1.96
N PRO A 82 4.62 -7.35 -1.72
CA PRO A 82 5.87 -6.61 -1.73
C PRO A 82 6.11 -5.89 -3.07
N GLU A 83 6.78 -4.75 -3.05
CA GLU A 83 7.15 -4.00 -4.24
C GLU A 83 8.07 -4.85 -5.12
N GLY A 84 7.65 -5.09 -6.37
CA GLY A 84 8.31 -6.01 -7.31
C GLY A 84 7.58 -7.35 -7.46
N GLU A 85 6.71 -7.71 -6.52
CA GLU A 85 5.78 -8.84 -6.63
C GLU A 85 4.39 -8.34 -7.09
N ARG A 86 3.69 -9.14 -7.90
CA ARG A 86 2.36 -8.81 -8.46
C ARG A 86 1.35 -9.88 -8.08
N ALA A 87 0.08 -9.47 -7.97
CA ALA A 87 -1.04 -10.41 -7.97
C ALA A 87 -1.11 -11.06 -9.36
N ASN A 88 -0.92 -12.38 -9.43
CA ASN A 88 -1.11 -13.18 -10.65
C ASN A 88 -2.60 -13.38 -10.95
#